data_AF-A0A7S2YJV6-F1
#
_entry.id   AF-A0A7S2YJV6-F1
#
_cell.length_a   1.000
_cell.length_b   1.000
_cell.length_c   1.000
_cell.angle_alpha   90.00
_cell.angle_beta   90.00
_cell.angle_gamma   90.00
#
_symmetry.space_group_name_H-M   'P 1'
#
loop_
_entity.id
_entity.type
_entity.pdbx_description
1 polymer ?
#
loop_
_entity_poly.entity_id
_entity_poly.type
_entity_poly.pdbx_seq_one_letter_code
_entity_poly.pdbx_strand_id
1 'polypeptide(L)'
;PCKASKPQLEELAKVSKLPMAIVYESDIGDDVHNFQIRAFPTYVLFTQGKESNRVEGVNLTAVKEMMEAATPQWEQTEGATLGGGASAALSPEQARLQRLAKLGGNTSAAPDSKPAAEAPTPMETDEPAKPAAESSTKSDEDVEMKPEATEPTDPTEKLDKEAIKTLTESMGFTLLRAQKGLLCGNGGTVEGAVEWLMEHQEDADIDEPIPAGGVAQSYKCNECGKILSNMANLELHANKTGHSDFEESTQSVKPLTAEEKAAKILEIKELLKAKRAEREEGEKEDAKEREKQRRFMGKEMAKTKEQMDIEQRKREALQRKREKDAFKRERARLRAELAKDKAERQSNKGKLSTKLGVDGYNPDGVQYDVDNEESGESGEQKQAKKPKVDAAKIDDYLSKVSAYRAGGDGGKCLKILKAYVGNVADNPDESKFKTINMDNKAFKTKVKPFIGAKQLLLAVGFQQPEGQPGSLVLAEPADYELLAATKAKIEAAIVAYG
;
A
#
# COMPACT_ATOMS: atom_id res chain seq x y z
N PRO A 1 -11.70 13.75 -7.97
CA PRO A 1 -13.05 13.39 -7.47
C PRO A 1 -12.97 13.10 -5.96
N CYS A 2 -14.05 13.30 -5.20
CA CYS A 2 -14.06 12.94 -3.78
C CYS A 2 -14.11 11.41 -3.62
N LYS A 3 -13.77 10.90 -2.43
CA LYS A 3 -13.81 9.45 -2.15
C LYS A 3 -15.17 8.81 -2.43
N ALA A 4 -16.27 9.58 -2.29
CA ALA A 4 -17.62 9.12 -2.54
C ALA A 4 -18.01 9.08 -4.03
N SER A 5 -17.55 10.03 -4.85
CA SER A 5 -17.94 10.11 -6.27
C SER A 5 -17.02 9.32 -7.21
N LYS A 6 -15.82 8.96 -6.75
CA LYS A 6 -14.83 8.17 -7.52
C LYS A 6 -15.37 6.82 -8.04
N PRO A 7 -15.97 5.93 -7.23
CA PRO A 7 -16.43 4.62 -7.73
C PRO A 7 -17.50 4.76 -8.82
N GLN A 8 -18.42 5.72 -8.68
CA GLN A 8 -19.48 5.97 -9.66
C GLN A 8 -18.93 6.50 -10.99
N LEU A 9 -17.84 7.27 -10.98
CA LEU A 9 -17.16 7.70 -12.20
C LEU A 9 -16.38 6.56 -12.88
N GLU A 10 -15.78 5.66 -12.09
CA GLU A 10 -15.09 4.48 -12.63
C GLU A 10 -16.08 3.51 -13.29
N GLU A 11 -17.26 3.33 -12.72
CA GLU A 11 -18.36 2.60 -13.36
C GLU A 11 -18.81 3.26 -14.67
N LEU A 12 -18.98 4.58 -14.68
CA LEU A 12 -19.33 5.31 -15.89
C LEU A 12 -18.28 5.18 -16.99
N ALA A 13 -16.99 5.23 -16.62
CA ALA A 13 -15.89 5.05 -17.56
C ALA A 13 -15.90 3.65 -18.19
N LYS A 14 -16.24 2.60 -17.42
CA LYS A 14 -16.35 1.22 -17.93
C LYS A 14 -17.50 1.05 -18.94
N VAL A 15 -18.62 1.73 -18.71
CA VAL A 15 -19.81 1.64 -19.58
C VAL A 15 -19.66 2.47 -20.85
N SER A 16 -18.94 3.60 -20.78
CA SER A 16 -18.84 4.53 -21.88
C SER A 16 -17.83 4.12 -22.95
N LYS A 17 -18.09 4.52 -24.20
CA LYS A 17 -17.15 4.36 -25.33
C LYS A 17 -16.17 5.53 -25.45
N LEU A 18 -16.27 6.54 -24.59
CA LEU A 18 -15.44 7.74 -24.62
C LEU A 18 -14.22 7.55 -23.69
N PRO A 19 -13.00 7.92 -24.12
CA PRO A 19 -11.84 7.88 -23.25
C PRO A 19 -11.98 8.92 -22.15
N MET A 20 -12.01 8.48 -20.89
CA MET A 20 -12.08 9.34 -19.71
C MET A 20 -10.75 9.33 -18.97
N ALA A 21 -10.29 10.51 -18.55
CA ALA A 21 -9.11 10.67 -17.71
C ALA A 21 -9.45 11.52 -16.48
N ILE A 22 -8.97 11.07 -15.31
CA ILE A 22 -9.03 11.85 -14.08
C ILE A 22 -7.68 12.53 -13.92
N VAL A 23 -7.70 13.86 -13.90
CA VAL A 23 -6.50 14.66 -13.65
C VAL A 23 -6.62 15.29 -12.27
N TYR A 24 -5.58 15.14 -11.44
CA TYR A 24 -5.54 15.75 -10.12
C TYR A 24 -4.95 17.16 -10.20
N GLU A 25 -5.35 18.04 -9.28
CA GLU A 25 -4.84 19.41 -9.19
C GLU A 25 -3.31 19.45 -9.09
N SER A 26 -2.71 18.47 -8.39
CA SER A 26 -1.26 18.30 -8.28
C SER A 26 -0.56 18.12 -9.63
N ASP A 27 -1.25 17.55 -10.62
CA ASP A 27 -0.68 17.18 -11.90
C ASP A 27 -0.79 18.31 -12.93
N ILE A 28 -1.74 19.25 -12.72
CA ILE A 28 -1.97 20.43 -13.58
C ILE A 28 -1.14 21.64 -13.09
N GLY A 29 -0.85 21.73 -11.80
CA GLY A 29 -0.01 22.80 -11.24
C GLY A 29 -0.60 24.20 -11.46
N ASP A 30 0.21 25.13 -11.98
CA ASP A 30 -0.19 26.53 -12.18
C ASP A 30 -1.20 26.72 -13.35
N ASP A 31 -1.34 25.72 -14.23
CA ASP A 31 -2.24 25.78 -15.39
C ASP A 31 -3.73 25.64 -15.01
N VAL A 32 -4.03 25.28 -13.75
CA VAL A 32 -5.40 25.21 -13.22
C VAL A 32 -6.15 26.54 -13.39
N HIS A 33 -5.43 27.66 -13.28
CA HIS A 33 -5.99 29.00 -13.47
C HIS A 33 -6.43 29.28 -14.91
N ASN A 34 -5.83 28.62 -15.91
CA ASN A 34 -6.19 28.76 -17.32
C ASN A 34 -7.55 28.12 -17.63
N PHE A 35 -7.93 27.08 -16.88
CA PHE A 35 -9.18 26.33 -17.07
C PHE A 35 -10.38 26.91 -16.28
N GLN A 36 -10.18 28.01 -15.55
CA GLN A 36 -11.21 28.74 -14.80
C GLN A 36 -12.11 27.84 -13.93
N ILE A 37 -11.52 26.88 -13.20
CA ILE A 37 -12.26 25.93 -12.35
C ILE A 37 -12.89 26.67 -11.16
N ARG A 38 -14.23 26.67 -11.06
CA ARG A 38 -14.98 27.36 -9.98
C ARG A 38 -15.44 26.43 -8.87
N ALA A 39 -15.64 25.14 -9.16
CA ALA A 39 -16.07 24.14 -8.19
C ALA A 39 -15.41 22.77 -8.44
N PHE A 40 -15.10 22.03 -7.38
CA PHE A 40 -14.57 20.68 -7.47
C PHE A 40 -15.66 19.64 -7.18
N PRO A 41 -15.73 18.53 -7.93
CA PRO A 41 -15.05 18.26 -9.20
C PRO A 41 -15.67 19.04 -10.39
N THR A 42 -14.86 19.40 -11.39
CA THR A 42 -15.35 19.91 -12.69
C THR A 42 -15.06 18.88 -13.77
N TYR A 43 -16.05 18.59 -14.61
CA TYR A 43 -15.94 17.70 -15.75
C TYR A 43 -15.97 18.53 -17.04
N VAL A 44 -15.00 18.28 -17.93
CA VAL A 44 -14.86 19.00 -19.20
C VAL A 44 -14.77 17.98 -20.33
N LEU A 45 -15.60 18.14 -21.34
CA LEU A 45 -15.56 17.35 -22.56
C LEU A 45 -14.81 18.12 -23.64
N PHE A 46 -13.88 17.43 -24.29
CA PHE A 46 -13.14 17.96 -25.43
C PHE A 46 -13.55 17.24 -26.72
N THR A 47 -13.97 18.01 -27.72
CA THR A 47 -14.26 17.51 -29.06
C THR A 47 -13.26 18.16 -30.03
N GLN A 48 -12.48 17.34 -30.75
CA GLN A 48 -11.45 17.82 -31.69
C GLN A 48 -10.47 18.86 -31.09
N GLY A 49 -10.08 18.68 -29.82
CA GLY A 49 -9.13 19.56 -29.13
C GLY A 49 -9.70 20.90 -28.66
N LYS A 50 -11.03 21.10 -28.75
CA LYS A 50 -11.73 22.26 -28.16
C LYS A 50 -12.69 21.81 -27.07
N GLU A 51 -12.79 22.60 -26.01
CA GLU A 51 -13.80 22.40 -24.96
C GLU A 51 -15.19 22.58 -25.57
N SER A 52 -16.03 21.54 -25.47
CA SER A 52 -17.39 21.53 -26.02
C SER A 52 -18.45 21.70 -24.94
N ASN A 53 -18.28 21.03 -23.79
CA ASN A 53 -19.21 21.10 -22.67
C ASN A 53 -18.50 21.02 -21.32
N ARG A 54 -19.13 21.60 -20.29
CA ARG A 54 -18.62 21.66 -18.91
C ARG A 54 -19.73 21.42 -17.91
N VAL A 55 -19.46 20.61 -16.89
CA VAL A 55 -20.33 20.38 -15.73
C VAL A 55 -19.52 20.61 -14.46
N GLU A 56 -20.02 21.46 -13.57
CA GLU A 56 -19.38 21.82 -12.31
C GLU A 56 -20.10 21.16 -11.12
N GLY A 57 -19.33 20.64 -10.17
CA GLY A 57 -19.85 20.01 -8.95
C GLY A 57 -20.18 18.52 -9.10
N VAL A 58 -20.70 17.92 -8.03
CA VAL A 58 -21.07 16.49 -8.00
C VAL A 58 -22.45 16.31 -8.65
N ASN A 59 -22.51 16.42 -9.98
CA ASN A 59 -23.72 16.18 -10.76
C ASN A 59 -23.49 15.08 -11.80
N LEU A 60 -23.62 13.82 -11.37
CA LEU A 60 -23.38 12.66 -12.22
C LEU A 60 -24.44 12.46 -13.31
N THR A 61 -25.66 12.95 -13.09
CA THR A 61 -26.74 12.90 -14.08
C THR A 61 -26.39 13.77 -15.28
N ALA A 62 -25.96 15.01 -15.05
CA ALA A 62 -25.53 15.90 -16.13
C ALA A 62 -24.28 15.38 -16.87
N VAL A 63 -23.39 14.67 -16.18
CA VAL A 63 -22.23 14.02 -16.83
C VAL A 63 -22.67 12.89 -17.76
N LYS A 64 -23.66 12.07 -17.35
CA LYS A 64 -24.25 11.03 -18.20
C LYS A 64 -24.87 11.61 -19.47
N GLU A 65 -25.69 12.65 -19.33
CA GLU A 65 -26.33 13.34 -20.45
C GLU A 65 -25.28 13.94 -21.42
N MET A 66 -24.22 14.54 -20.87
CA MET A 66 -23.12 15.06 -21.68
C MET A 66 -22.42 13.95 -22.48
N MET A 67 -22.22 12.78 -21.87
CA MET A 67 -21.57 11.63 -22.52
C MET A 67 -22.45 10.99 -23.60
N GLU A 68 -23.77 10.91 -23.36
CA GLU A 68 -24.74 10.42 -24.35
C GLU A 68 -24.79 11.34 -25.57
N ALA A 69 -24.84 12.67 -25.35
CA ALA A 69 -24.82 13.66 -26.43
C ALA A 69 -23.50 13.68 -27.23
N ALA A 70 -22.39 13.31 -26.58
CA ALA A 70 -21.05 13.31 -27.18
C ALA A 70 -20.68 11.99 -27.86
N THR A 71 -21.40 10.92 -27.57
CA THR A 71 -21.19 9.64 -28.24
C THR A 71 -21.71 9.80 -29.66
N PRO A 72 -20.86 9.73 -30.70
CA PRO A 72 -21.33 9.81 -32.07
C PRO A 72 -22.35 8.69 -32.26
N GLN A 73 -23.60 9.08 -32.48
CA GLN A 73 -24.62 8.18 -32.98
C GLN A 73 -24.12 7.79 -34.35
N TRP A 74 -23.54 6.59 -34.44
CA TRP A 74 -23.26 6.00 -35.73
C TRP A 74 -24.65 5.84 -36.37
N GLU A 75 -25.02 6.80 -37.21
CA GLU A 75 -26.06 6.52 -38.17
C GLU A 75 -25.52 5.33 -38.95
N GLN A 76 -26.25 4.23 -38.85
CA GLN A 76 -26.03 3.02 -39.60
C GLN A 76 -26.31 3.35 -41.06
N THR A 77 -25.44 4.14 -41.68
CA THR A 77 -25.46 4.43 -43.10
C THR A 77 -25.05 3.14 -43.78
N GLU A 78 -26.06 2.40 -44.24
CA GLU A 78 -25.91 1.30 -45.18
C GLU A 78 -24.94 1.73 -46.29
N GLY A 79 -23.90 0.92 -46.50
CA GLY A 79 -22.72 1.29 -47.27
C GLY A 79 -23.06 1.88 -48.64
N ALA A 80 -22.72 3.16 -48.83
CA ALA A 80 -22.71 3.78 -50.14
C ALA A 80 -21.53 3.24 -50.95
N THR A 81 -21.82 2.45 -51.97
CA THR A 81 -20.84 1.99 -52.95
C THR A 81 -20.38 3.17 -53.80
N LEU A 82 -19.06 3.41 -53.85
CA LEU A 82 -18.42 4.40 -54.72
C LEU A 82 -18.62 4.03 -56.19
N GLY A 83 -19.61 4.64 -56.84
CA GLY A 83 -19.85 4.42 -58.26
C GLY A 83 -21.09 5.13 -58.80
N GLY A 84 -20.93 6.42 -59.13
CA GLY A 84 -21.60 7.07 -60.27
C GLY A 84 -23.11 7.29 -60.25
N GLY A 85 -23.49 8.57 -60.28
CA GLY A 85 -24.66 9.03 -61.03
C GLY A 85 -25.91 9.29 -60.21
N ALA A 86 -26.21 10.58 -60.03
CA ALA A 86 -27.45 11.08 -59.46
C ALA A 86 -28.68 10.64 -60.28
N SER A 87 -29.68 10.04 -59.62
CA SER A 87 -31.10 10.29 -59.91
C SER A 87 -32.03 9.67 -58.84
N ALA A 88 -32.97 10.51 -58.40
CA ALA A 88 -34.26 10.31 -57.75
C ALA A 88 -34.58 8.95 -57.06
N ALA A 89 -34.99 9.07 -55.80
CA ALA A 89 -35.50 8.02 -54.93
C ALA A 89 -36.65 7.21 -55.57
N LEU A 90 -36.35 5.95 -55.88
CA LEU A 90 -37.34 4.91 -56.20
C LEU A 90 -37.43 3.96 -55.01
N SER A 91 -38.65 3.49 -54.69
CA SER A 91 -38.88 2.63 -53.53
C SER A 91 -38.18 1.27 -53.68
N PRO A 92 -37.83 0.59 -52.57
CA PRO A 92 -37.04 -0.64 -52.57
C PRO A 92 -37.63 -1.75 -53.45
N GLU A 93 -38.95 -1.79 -53.59
CA GLU A 93 -39.69 -2.80 -54.35
C GLU A 93 -39.52 -2.63 -55.87
N GLN A 94 -39.49 -1.38 -56.35
CA GLN A 94 -39.28 -1.06 -57.78
C GLN A 94 -37.84 -1.34 -58.20
N ALA A 95 -36.86 -1.04 -57.33
CA ALA A 95 -35.45 -1.40 -57.56
C ALA A 95 -35.24 -2.93 -57.57
N ARG A 96 -36.01 -3.66 -56.75
CA ARG A 96 -35.96 -5.13 -56.68
C ARG A 96 -36.58 -5.77 -57.93
N LEU A 97 -37.70 -5.26 -58.43
CA LEU A 97 -38.32 -5.70 -59.68
C LEU A 97 -37.43 -5.43 -60.90
N GLN A 98 -36.74 -4.28 -60.96
CA GLN A 98 -35.79 -3.99 -62.05
C GLN A 98 -34.53 -4.87 -62.01
N ARG A 99 -34.08 -5.29 -60.82
CA ARG A 99 -32.99 -6.28 -60.68
C ARG A 99 -33.45 -7.69 -61.04
N LEU A 100 -34.65 -8.11 -60.62
CA LEU A 100 -35.22 -9.40 -61.01
C LEU A 100 -35.47 -9.50 -62.53
N ALA A 101 -35.91 -8.41 -63.17
CA ALA A 101 -36.06 -8.36 -64.62
C ALA A 101 -34.72 -8.45 -65.38
N LYS A 102 -33.62 -8.00 -64.77
CA LYS A 102 -32.25 -8.15 -65.32
C LYS A 102 -31.61 -9.52 -65.05
N LEU A 103 -32.22 -10.36 -64.22
CA LEU A 103 -31.72 -11.67 -63.81
C LEU A 103 -32.56 -12.85 -64.32
N GLY A 104 -33.48 -12.61 -65.26
CA GLY A 104 -34.20 -13.67 -65.98
C GLY A 104 -33.27 -14.42 -66.95
N GLY A 105 -32.71 -15.55 -66.51
CA GLY A 105 -31.91 -16.46 -67.35
C GLY A 105 -31.39 -17.71 -66.63
N ASN A 106 -32.26 -18.72 -66.51
CA ASN A 106 -32.00 -20.17 -66.42
C ASN A 106 -31.41 -20.82 -65.13
N THR A 107 -32.30 -21.60 -64.45
CA THR A 107 -32.13 -22.90 -63.71
C THR A 107 -31.03 -23.00 -62.63
N SER A 108 -31.23 -23.51 -61.40
CA SER A 108 -32.16 -24.54 -60.89
C SER A 108 -31.97 -24.74 -59.38
N ALA A 109 -33.04 -25.21 -58.72
CA ALA A 109 -33.09 -26.03 -57.49
C ALA A 109 -32.85 -25.39 -56.10
N ALA A 110 -33.95 -25.29 -55.35
CA ALA A 110 -34.07 -25.29 -53.89
C ALA A 110 -34.00 -26.76 -53.35
N PRO A 111 -34.15 -27.12 -52.05
CA PRO A 111 -34.70 -26.30 -50.96
C PRO A 111 -34.22 -26.56 -49.50
N ASP A 112 -34.78 -25.73 -48.60
CA ASP A 112 -35.17 -25.94 -47.18
C ASP A 112 -34.09 -26.17 -46.08
N SER A 113 -34.14 -25.61 -44.85
CA SER A 113 -35.26 -25.14 -44.02
C SER A 113 -34.81 -24.22 -42.85
N LYS A 114 -35.74 -23.34 -42.45
CA LYS A 114 -35.86 -22.38 -41.30
C LYS A 114 -36.11 -23.09 -39.92
N PRO A 115 -36.40 -22.41 -38.78
CA PRO A 115 -35.80 -21.22 -38.10
C PRO A 115 -35.81 -21.25 -36.52
N ALA A 116 -35.37 -20.12 -35.92
CA ALA A 116 -35.85 -19.42 -34.69
C ALA A 116 -35.29 -19.86 -33.31
N ALA A 117 -34.51 -19.01 -32.60
CA ALA A 117 -34.86 -17.86 -31.71
C ALA A 117 -35.36 -18.34 -30.31
N GLU A 118 -35.11 -17.75 -29.13
CA GLU A 118 -34.38 -16.58 -28.59
C GLU A 118 -34.30 -16.75 -27.04
N ALA A 119 -33.28 -16.14 -26.40
CA ALA A 119 -33.06 -15.54 -25.05
C ALA A 119 -34.18 -15.51 -23.93
N PRO A 120 -33.96 -15.01 -22.67
CA PRO A 120 -32.75 -14.86 -21.80
C PRO A 120 -32.93 -15.06 -20.24
N THR A 121 -31.78 -15.26 -19.51
CA THR A 121 -31.32 -14.72 -18.17
C THR A 121 -32.10 -14.95 -16.83
N PRO A 122 -31.59 -14.58 -15.61
CA PRO A 122 -30.28 -14.82 -14.93
C PRO A 122 -30.41 -15.13 -13.39
N MET A 123 -29.29 -15.39 -12.65
CA MET A 123 -29.00 -14.86 -11.28
C MET A 123 -27.63 -15.34 -10.72
N GLU A 124 -26.98 -14.47 -9.95
CA GLU A 124 -25.61 -14.53 -9.39
C GLU A 124 -25.50 -15.15 -7.98
N THR A 125 -24.28 -15.49 -7.52
CA THR A 125 -23.63 -14.90 -6.31
C THR A 125 -22.15 -15.31 -6.14
N ASP A 126 -21.33 -14.32 -5.76
CA ASP A 126 -19.90 -14.24 -5.38
C ASP A 126 -19.49 -15.11 -4.14
N GLU A 127 -18.32 -15.77 -4.06
CA GLU A 127 -16.93 -15.31 -3.75
C GLU A 127 -16.55 -15.56 -2.24
N PRO A 128 -15.32 -15.27 -1.73
CA PRO A 128 -14.14 -16.17 -1.63
C PRO A 128 -13.53 -16.33 -0.20
N ALA A 129 -12.49 -17.16 -0.05
CA ALA A 129 -11.22 -16.79 0.64
C ALA A 129 -10.11 -17.88 0.59
N LYS A 130 -8.89 -17.42 0.34
CA LYS A 130 -7.55 -17.97 0.70
C LYS A 130 -6.90 -16.92 1.63
N PRO A 131 -5.66 -17.07 2.16
CA PRO A 131 -4.93 -18.23 2.68
C PRO A 131 -4.16 -17.91 4.00
N ALA A 132 -3.54 -18.90 4.62
CA ALA A 132 -2.32 -18.71 5.43
C ALA A 132 -1.41 -19.95 5.34
N ALA A 133 -0.12 -19.68 5.27
CA ALA A 133 0.99 -20.62 5.08
C ALA A 133 1.79 -20.79 6.39
N GLU A 134 2.82 -21.65 6.32
CA GLU A 134 3.90 -22.02 7.29
C GLU A 134 3.70 -23.44 7.89
N SER A 135 4.40 -24.53 7.49
CA SER A 135 5.86 -24.83 7.39
C SER A 135 6.56 -24.64 8.76
N SER A 136 7.31 -25.56 9.37
CA SER A 136 7.90 -26.86 9.02
C SER A 136 8.63 -27.46 10.26
N THR A 137 8.84 -28.78 10.22
CA THR A 137 10.06 -29.56 10.64
C THR A 137 10.50 -29.72 12.11
N LYS A 138 10.63 -31.01 12.52
CA LYS A 138 11.90 -31.72 12.86
C LYS A 138 11.63 -33.22 13.18
N SER A 139 12.14 -34.15 12.36
CA SER A 139 13.32 -35.04 12.54
C SER A 139 13.01 -36.30 13.35
N ASP A 140 12.85 -37.47 12.69
CA ASP A 140 13.88 -38.52 12.44
C ASP A 140 14.10 -39.44 13.65
N GLU A 141 13.63 -40.71 13.56
CA GLU A 141 14.45 -41.90 13.86
C GLU A 141 13.77 -43.20 13.38
N ASP A 142 14.62 -44.07 12.83
CA ASP A 142 14.44 -45.44 12.31
C ASP A 142 13.57 -46.41 13.12
N VAL A 143 12.77 -47.25 12.44
CA VAL A 143 12.74 -48.72 12.66
C VAL A 143 12.32 -49.44 11.35
N GLU A 144 13.20 -50.32 10.88
CA GLU A 144 13.01 -51.31 9.81
C GLU A 144 12.20 -52.57 10.23
N MET A 145 11.73 -53.32 9.21
CA MET A 145 11.22 -54.72 9.20
C MET A 145 9.77 -54.95 9.66
N LYS A 146 8.94 -55.80 9.05
CA LYS A 146 9.00 -56.78 7.93
C LYS A 146 7.52 -57.13 7.57
N PRO A 147 7.25 -57.87 6.48
CA PRO A 147 5.89 -58.13 6.00
C PRO A 147 5.26 -59.30 6.75
N GLU A 148 4.02 -59.13 7.22
CA GLU A 148 3.21 -60.23 7.73
C GLU A 148 1.84 -60.18 7.03
N ALA A 149 1.53 -61.27 6.34
CA ALA A 149 0.25 -61.51 5.72
C ALA A 149 -0.58 -62.35 6.69
N THR A 150 -1.70 -61.84 7.20
CA THR A 150 -2.74 -62.64 7.87
C THR A 150 -4.09 -61.93 7.88
N GLU A 151 -5.07 -62.56 7.21
CA GLU A 151 -6.46 -62.81 7.64
C GLU A 151 -7.41 -61.62 7.99
N PRO A 152 -8.73 -61.76 7.74
CA PRO A 152 -9.72 -60.70 7.95
C PRO A 152 -9.86 -60.36 9.44
N THR A 153 -9.36 -59.19 9.85
CA THR A 153 -9.45 -58.74 11.24
C THR A 153 -10.88 -58.35 11.61
N ASP A 154 -11.41 -58.95 12.68
CA ASP A 154 -12.65 -58.54 13.34
C ASP A 154 -12.50 -57.08 13.82
N PRO A 155 -13.37 -56.14 13.37
CA PRO A 155 -13.27 -54.72 13.71
C PRO A 155 -13.32 -54.46 15.23
N THR A 156 -13.80 -55.43 16.02
CA THR A 156 -13.93 -55.35 17.48
C THR A 156 -12.58 -55.45 18.21
N GLU A 157 -11.54 -56.03 17.59
CA GLU A 157 -10.23 -56.23 18.25
C GLU A 157 -9.42 -54.95 18.43
N LYS A 158 -9.69 -53.92 17.62
CA LYS A 158 -8.97 -52.63 17.65
C LYS A 158 -9.55 -51.63 18.66
N LEU A 159 -10.63 -52.00 19.36
CA LEU A 159 -11.30 -51.12 20.31
C LEU A 159 -10.61 -51.12 21.67
N ASP A 160 -10.53 -49.94 22.29
CA ASP A 160 -9.97 -49.78 23.63
C ASP A 160 -10.86 -50.47 24.68
N LYS A 161 -10.28 -51.47 25.36
CA LYS A 161 -10.97 -52.27 26.38
C LYS A 161 -11.34 -51.44 27.60
N GLU A 162 -10.58 -50.38 27.91
CA GLU A 162 -10.90 -49.47 29.03
C GLU A 162 -12.08 -48.57 28.70
N ALA A 163 -12.20 -48.11 27.45
CA ALA A 163 -13.35 -47.35 26.97
C ALA A 163 -14.64 -48.19 26.98
N ILE A 164 -14.57 -49.45 26.51
CA ILE A 164 -15.71 -50.38 26.57
C ILE A 164 -16.12 -50.63 28.02
N LYS A 165 -15.15 -50.90 28.91
CA LYS A 165 -15.42 -51.12 30.33
C LYS A 165 -16.07 -49.91 30.99
N THR A 166 -15.65 -48.70 30.63
CA THR A 166 -16.26 -47.46 31.12
C THR A 166 -17.72 -47.35 30.65
N LEU A 167 -17.98 -47.51 29.35
CA LEU A 167 -19.34 -47.44 28.80
C LEU A 167 -20.28 -48.51 29.37
N THR A 168 -19.77 -49.70 29.68
CA THR A 168 -20.58 -50.80 30.23
C THR A 168 -20.75 -50.72 31.75
N GLU A 169 -19.69 -50.47 32.52
CA GLU A 169 -19.74 -50.51 34.00
C GLU A 169 -20.18 -49.19 34.63
N SER A 170 -19.80 -48.03 34.07
CA SER A 170 -20.13 -46.72 34.66
C SER A 170 -21.39 -46.10 34.08
N MET A 171 -21.63 -46.27 32.77
CA MET A 171 -22.80 -45.72 32.07
C MET A 171 -23.92 -46.75 31.82
N GLY A 172 -23.63 -48.05 31.99
CA GLY A 172 -24.64 -49.11 31.91
C GLY A 172 -25.06 -49.52 30.50
N PHE A 173 -24.29 -49.19 29.46
CA PHE A 173 -24.60 -49.61 28.09
C PHE A 173 -24.27 -51.09 27.85
N THR A 174 -25.07 -51.77 27.03
CA THR A 174 -24.79 -53.15 26.62
C THR A 174 -23.48 -53.21 25.83
N LEU A 175 -22.77 -54.34 25.88
CA LEU A 175 -21.46 -54.50 25.24
C LEU A 175 -21.50 -54.23 23.73
N LEU A 176 -22.59 -54.62 23.06
CA LEU A 176 -22.80 -54.37 21.63
C LEU A 176 -22.98 -52.88 21.32
N ARG A 177 -23.76 -52.18 22.15
CA ARG A 177 -23.95 -50.72 22.04
C ARG A 177 -22.64 -49.98 22.29
N ALA A 178 -21.89 -50.36 23.32
CA ALA A 178 -20.59 -49.76 23.61
C ALA A 178 -19.59 -49.97 22.45
N GLN A 179 -19.57 -51.16 21.85
CA GLN A 179 -18.71 -51.46 20.70
C GLN A 179 -19.12 -50.69 19.45
N LYS A 180 -20.42 -50.61 19.13
CA LYS A 180 -20.93 -49.82 17.99
C LYS A 180 -20.69 -48.33 18.18
N GLY A 181 -20.95 -47.79 19.37
CA GLY A 181 -20.69 -46.39 19.69
C GLY A 181 -19.21 -46.03 19.50
N LEU A 182 -18.29 -46.90 19.90
CA LEU A 182 -16.86 -46.66 19.69
C LEU A 182 -16.40 -46.84 18.23
N LEU A 183 -17.08 -47.65 17.43
CA LEU A 183 -16.78 -47.84 16.00
C LEU A 183 -17.37 -46.72 15.12
N CYS A 184 -18.57 -46.26 15.42
CA CYS A 184 -19.33 -45.30 14.64
C CYS A 184 -19.20 -43.86 15.15
N GLY A 185 -18.82 -43.69 16.43
CA GLY A 185 -18.58 -42.39 17.04
C GLY A 185 -17.28 -41.74 16.57
N ASN A 186 -17.24 -40.41 16.61
CA ASN A 186 -16.09 -39.64 16.15
C ASN A 186 -14.83 -39.91 17.00
N GLY A 187 -13.90 -40.67 16.43
CA GLY A 187 -12.53 -40.82 16.95
C GLY A 187 -12.33 -41.91 18.02
N GLY A 188 -13.28 -42.83 18.21
CA GLY A 188 -13.11 -43.97 19.14
C GLY A 188 -12.97 -43.57 20.61
N THR A 189 -13.44 -42.36 20.98
CA THR A 189 -13.44 -41.86 22.35
C THR A 189 -14.75 -42.21 23.06
N VAL A 190 -14.73 -42.27 24.39
CA VAL A 190 -15.93 -42.53 25.22
C VAL A 190 -17.01 -41.47 24.97
N GLU A 191 -16.62 -40.20 24.84
CA GLU A 191 -17.55 -39.08 24.63
C GLU A 191 -18.24 -39.16 23.26
N GLY A 192 -17.48 -39.41 22.20
CA GLY A 192 -18.04 -39.60 20.85
C GLY A 192 -18.93 -40.84 20.73
N ALA A 193 -18.64 -41.89 21.51
CA ALA A 193 -19.49 -43.08 21.59
C ALA A 193 -20.82 -42.80 22.29
N VAL A 194 -20.82 -42.01 23.36
CA VAL A 194 -22.05 -41.62 24.07
C VAL A 194 -22.92 -40.71 23.20
N GLU A 195 -22.34 -39.75 22.49
CA GLU A 195 -23.06 -38.86 21.57
C GLU A 195 -23.75 -39.65 20.45
N TRP A 196 -23.02 -40.57 19.80
CA TRP A 196 -23.60 -41.43 18.77
C TRP A 196 -24.71 -42.34 19.32
N LEU A 197 -24.51 -42.93 20.51
CA LEU A 197 -25.52 -43.78 21.16
C LEU A 197 -26.78 -43.02 21.54
N MET A 198 -26.70 -41.74 21.90
CA MET A 198 -27.88 -40.93 22.19
C MET A 198 -28.73 -40.66 20.94
N GLU A 199 -28.10 -40.50 19.78
CA GLU A 199 -28.79 -40.27 18.51
C GLU A 199 -29.43 -41.54 17.93
N HIS A 200 -28.84 -42.71 18.20
CA HIS A 200 -29.23 -43.99 17.56
C HIS A 200 -29.93 -44.96 18.54
N GLN A 201 -30.30 -44.51 19.75
CA GLN A 201 -30.89 -45.37 20.80
C GLN A 201 -32.24 -46.01 20.44
N GLU A 202 -32.94 -45.47 19.43
CA GLU A 202 -34.25 -45.94 18.97
C GLU A 202 -34.15 -46.84 17.72
N ASP A 203 -32.95 -47.03 17.17
CA ASP A 203 -32.76 -47.82 15.96
C ASP A 203 -32.92 -49.32 16.26
N ALA A 204 -33.76 -50.00 15.48
CA ALA A 204 -34.08 -51.41 15.69
C ALA A 204 -32.87 -52.34 15.52
N ASP A 205 -31.85 -51.90 14.77
CA ASP A 205 -30.62 -52.61 14.50
C ASP A 205 -29.53 -52.32 15.54
N ILE A 206 -29.75 -51.46 16.54
CA ILE A 206 -28.72 -51.08 17.52
C ILE A 206 -28.19 -52.30 18.30
N ASP A 207 -29.06 -53.27 18.61
CA ASP A 207 -28.72 -54.50 19.32
C ASP A 207 -28.35 -55.67 18.39
N GLU A 208 -28.28 -55.46 17.07
CA GLU A 208 -27.83 -56.50 16.12
C GLU A 208 -26.30 -56.70 16.15
N PRO A 209 -25.80 -57.94 15.98
CA PRO A 209 -24.37 -58.22 15.98
C PRO A 209 -23.63 -57.52 14.81
N ILE A 210 -22.44 -56.99 15.07
CA ILE A 210 -21.62 -56.28 14.08
C ILE A 210 -21.19 -57.28 12.98
N PRO A 211 -21.51 -57.03 11.69
CA PRO A 211 -21.14 -57.94 10.62
C PRO A 211 -19.63 -57.92 10.39
N ALA A 212 -18.97 -59.06 10.61
CA ALA A 212 -17.57 -59.27 10.28
C ALA A 212 -17.39 -59.39 8.75
N GLY A 213 -17.01 -58.28 8.09
CA GLY A 213 -16.29 -58.23 6.80
C GLY A 213 -16.88 -58.94 5.56
N GLY A 214 -17.29 -58.14 4.56
CA GLY A 214 -17.45 -58.51 3.13
C GLY A 214 -18.08 -57.34 2.37
N VAL A 215 -17.76 -56.95 1.12
CA VAL A 215 -17.05 -57.57 0.00
C VAL A 215 -16.53 -56.43 -0.90
N ALA A 216 -15.31 -56.52 -1.44
CA ALA A 216 -14.85 -55.59 -2.49
C ALA A 216 -15.53 -55.95 -3.83
N GLN A 217 -16.51 -55.14 -4.26
CA GLN A 217 -17.10 -55.23 -5.60
C GLN A 217 -16.33 -54.31 -6.56
N SER A 218 -15.66 -54.89 -7.56
CA SER A 218 -14.99 -54.13 -8.62
C SER A 218 -15.99 -53.70 -9.70
N TYR A 219 -15.88 -52.46 -10.20
CA TYR A 219 -16.77 -51.89 -11.21
C TYR A 219 -16.09 -51.88 -12.59
N LYS A 220 -16.72 -52.42 -13.64
CA LYS A 220 -16.24 -52.28 -15.02
C LYS A 220 -16.98 -51.14 -15.72
N CYS A 221 -16.26 -50.28 -16.41
CA CYS A 221 -16.88 -49.29 -17.30
C CYS A 221 -17.23 -49.96 -18.63
N ASN A 222 -18.49 -49.87 -19.08
CA ASN A 222 -18.93 -50.50 -20.32
C ASN A 222 -18.45 -49.76 -21.58
N GLU A 223 -18.22 -48.45 -21.47
CA GLU A 223 -17.79 -47.62 -22.61
C GLU A 223 -16.31 -47.83 -22.95
N CYS A 224 -15.46 -48.13 -21.96
CA CYS A 224 -14.02 -48.27 -22.16
C CYS A 224 -13.42 -49.60 -21.68
N GLY A 225 -14.24 -50.49 -21.11
CA GLY A 225 -13.84 -51.83 -20.67
C GLY A 225 -12.88 -51.89 -19.47
N LYS A 226 -12.58 -50.76 -18.82
CA LYS A 226 -11.66 -50.72 -17.67
C LYS A 226 -12.34 -51.20 -16.40
N ILE A 227 -11.69 -52.13 -15.70
CA ILE A 227 -12.09 -52.62 -14.39
C ILE A 227 -11.46 -51.72 -13.32
N LEU A 228 -12.30 -51.17 -12.46
CA LEU A 228 -12.00 -50.25 -11.39
C LEU A 228 -12.19 -51.00 -10.07
N SER A 229 -11.17 -51.00 -9.23
CA SER A 229 -11.17 -51.85 -8.03
C SER A 229 -12.06 -51.32 -6.90
N ASN A 230 -12.20 -49.99 -6.78
CA ASN A 230 -12.90 -49.32 -5.68
C ASN A 230 -13.78 -48.17 -6.24
N MET A 231 -14.81 -47.77 -5.50
CA MET A 231 -15.69 -46.64 -5.81
C MET A 231 -14.92 -45.32 -6.08
N ALA A 232 -13.86 -45.05 -5.32
CA ALA A 232 -13.00 -43.87 -5.55
C ALA A 232 -12.30 -43.88 -6.92
N ASN A 233 -11.96 -45.06 -7.47
CA ASN A 233 -11.38 -45.17 -8.80
C ASN A 233 -12.44 -44.97 -9.90
N LEU A 234 -13.71 -45.32 -9.61
CA LEU A 234 -14.84 -45.06 -10.49
C LEU A 234 -15.14 -43.57 -10.61
N GLU A 235 -15.16 -42.84 -9.49
CA GLU A 235 -15.34 -41.39 -9.49
C GLU A 235 -14.22 -40.67 -10.25
N LEU A 236 -12.95 -41.07 -10.02
CA LEU A 236 -11.81 -40.51 -10.77
C LEU A 236 -11.86 -40.84 -12.26
N HIS A 237 -12.38 -42.02 -12.63
CA HIS A 237 -12.57 -42.38 -14.03
C HIS A 237 -13.68 -41.53 -14.66
N ALA A 238 -14.85 -41.44 -14.02
CA ALA A 238 -15.97 -40.62 -14.46
C ALA A 238 -15.57 -39.15 -14.62
N ASN A 239 -14.83 -38.57 -13.67
CA ASN A 239 -14.38 -37.17 -13.75
C ASN A 239 -13.31 -36.94 -14.83
N LYS A 240 -12.48 -37.94 -15.12
CA LYS A 240 -11.38 -37.81 -16.08
C LYS A 240 -11.80 -38.10 -17.53
N THR A 241 -12.71 -39.05 -17.72
CA THR A 241 -13.13 -39.50 -19.06
C THR A 241 -14.57 -39.14 -19.40
N GLY A 242 -15.39 -38.74 -18.42
CA GLY A 242 -16.80 -38.39 -18.62
C GLY A 242 -17.72 -39.60 -18.83
N HIS A 243 -17.23 -40.83 -18.64
CA HIS A 243 -18.03 -42.04 -18.82
C HIS A 243 -18.90 -42.29 -17.58
N SER A 244 -20.16 -42.65 -17.78
CA SER A 244 -21.15 -42.81 -16.70
C SER A 244 -21.70 -44.24 -16.58
N ASP A 245 -21.52 -45.09 -17.60
CA ASP A 245 -22.04 -46.46 -17.58
C ASP A 245 -21.04 -47.44 -16.96
N PHE A 246 -21.34 -47.87 -15.72
CA PHE A 246 -20.56 -48.84 -14.95
C PHE A 246 -21.40 -50.04 -14.56
N GLU A 247 -20.85 -51.24 -14.76
CA GLU A 247 -21.42 -52.52 -14.33
C GLU A 247 -20.58 -53.11 -13.20
N GLU A 248 -21.24 -53.66 -12.18
CA GLU A 248 -20.56 -54.43 -11.13
C GLU A 248 -20.06 -55.76 -11.72
N SER A 249 -18.75 -56.01 -11.62
CA SER A 249 -18.12 -57.21 -12.16
C SER A 249 -17.43 -57.99 -11.05
N THR A 250 -17.66 -59.31 -11.00
CA THR A 250 -17.04 -60.25 -10.04
C THR A 250 -15.62 -60.67 -10.44
N GLN A 251 -15.00 -59.97 -11.40
CA GLN A 251 -13.67 -60.30 -11.89
C GLN A 251 -12.60 -59.67 -11.00
N SER A 252 -12.08 -60.45 -10.06
CA SER A 252 -10.91 -60.08 -9.26
C SER A 252 -9.72 -59.85 -10.19
N VAL A 253 -9.24 -58.60 -10.28
CA VAL A 253 -8.04 -58.25 -11.04
C VAL A 253 -6.86 -59.07 -10.52
N LYS A 254 -6.16 -59.80 -11.40
CA LYS A 254 -4.91 -60.49 -11.03
C LYS A 254 -3.95 -59.46 -10.42
N PRO A 255 -3.48 -59.65 -9.17
CA PRO A 255 -2.56 -58.71 -8.56
C PRO A 255 -1.29 -58.66 -9.40
N LEU A 256 -0.88 -57.45 -9.82
CA LEU A 256 0.41 -57.27 -10.52
C LEU A 256 1.53 -57.94 -9.71
N THR A 257 2.45 -58.57 -10.43
CA THR A 257 3.63 -59.22 -9.85
C THR A 257 4.45 -58.18 -9.06
N ALA A 258 5.17 -58.64 -8.04
CA ALA A 258 5.92 -57.74 -7.15
C ALA A 258 6.95 -56.87 -7.91
N GLU A 259 7.50 -57.39 -9.00
CA GLU A 259 8.50 -56.69 -9.83
C GLU A 259 7.90 -55.56 -10.66
N GLU A 260 6.72 -55.75 -11.27
CA GLU A 260 6.07 -54.70 -12.05
C GLU A 260 5.51 -53.57 -11.17
N LYS A 261 5.08 -53.91 -9.94
CA LYS A 261 4.70 -52.91 -8.94
C LYS A 261 5.93 -52.09 -8.51
N ALA A 262 7.07 -52.74 -8.29
CA ALA A 262 8.31 -52.04 -7.95
C ALA A 262 8.76 -51.08 -9.07
N ALA A 263 8.69 -51.51 -10.33
CA ALA A 263 9.02 -50.65 -11.49
C ALA A 263 8.11 -49.42 -11.58
N LYS A 264 6.79 -49.58 -11.42
CA LYS A 264 5.84 -48.45 -11.41
C LYS A 264 6.04 -47.52 -10.22
N ILE A 265 6.42 -48.04 -9.06
CA ILE A 265 6.74 -47.21 -7.90
C ILE A 265 7.99 -46.37 -8.15
N LEU A 266 9.00 -46.91 -8.85
CA LEU A 266 10.19 -46.14 -9.23
C LEU A 266 9.85 -45.05 -10.25
N GLU A 267 9.07 -45.36 -11.27
CA GLU A 267 8.61 -44.39 -12.27
C GLU A 267 7.80 -43.25 -11.61
N ILE A 268 6.89 -43.57 -10.69
CA ILE A 268 6.13 -42.57 -9.93
C ILE A 268 7.05 -41.72 -9.05
N LYS A 269 8.07 -42.32 -8.41
CA LYS A 269 9.06 -41.57 -7.61
C LYS A 269 9.89 -40.63 -8.47
N GLU A 270 10.27 -41.03 -9.67
CA GLU A 270 11.00 -40.19 -10.63
C GLU A 270 10.15 -39.01 -11.12
N LEU A 271 8.87 -39.25 -11.44
CA LEU A 271 7.93 -38.19 -11.80
C LEU A 271 7.68 -37.19 -10.66
N LEU A 272 7.57 -37.67 -9.42
CA LEU A 272 7.43 -36.80 -8.24
C LEU A 272 8.70 -35.99 -7.98
N LYS A 273 9.88 -36.59 -8.19
CA LYS A 273 11.17 -35.90 -8.07
C LYS A 273 11.33 -34.83 -9.14
N ALA A 274 10.96 -35.12 -10.39
CA ALA A 274 10.94 -34.15 -11.49
C ALA A 274 9.99 -32.97 -11.18
N LYS A 275 8.76 -33.26 -10.72
CA LYS A 275 7.78 -32.23 -10.36
C LYS A 275 8.19 -31.38 -9.16
N ARG A 276 8.95 -31.94 -8.22
CA ARG A 276 9.55 -31.18 -7.10
C ARG A 276 10.68 -30.27 -7.58
N ALA A 277 11.54 -30.76 -8.47
CA ALA A 277 12.63 -29.96 -9.05
C ALA A 277 12.09 -28.79 -9.88
N GLU A 278 11.06 -29.01 -10.71
CA GLU A 278 10.38 -27.96 -11.47
C GLU A 278 9.77 -26.88 -10.57
N ARG A 279 9.12 -27.28 -9.47
CA ARG A 279 8.58 -26.33 -8.48
C ARG A 279 9.69 -25.52 -7.81
N GLU A 280 10.80 -26.17 -7.43
CA GLU A 280 11.94 -25.49 -6.79
C GLU A 280 12.62 -24.48 -7.74
N GLU A 281 12.69 -24.79 -9.04
CA GLU A 281 13.19 -23.87 -10.06
C GLU A 281 12.25 -22.67 -10.24
N GLY A 282 10.93 -22.88 -10.31
CA GLY A 282 9.94 -21.81 -10.35
C GLY A 282 10.02 -20.90 -9.13
N GLU A 283 10.12 -21.46 -7.91
CA GLU A 283 10.26 -20.67 -6.68
C GLU A 283 11.56 -19.83 -6.68
N LYS A 284 12.66 -20.35 -7.26
CA LYS A 284 13.91 -19.60 -7.43
C LYS A 284 13.77 -18.46 -8.43
N GLU A 285 13.02 -18.64 -9.51
CA GLU A 285 12.75 -17.60 -10.50
C GLU A 285 11.86 -16.50 -9.92
N ASP A 286 10.78 -16.86 -9.23
CA ASP A 286 9.90 -15.93 -8.53
C ASP A 286 10.64 -15.15 -7.44
N ALA A 287 11.57 -15.80 -6.73
CA ALA A 287 12.42 -15.13 -5.75
C ALA A 287 13.38 -14.12 -6.43
N LYS A 288 13.98 -14.48 -7.57
CA LYS A 288 14.82 -13.55 -8.36
C LYS A 288 13.99 -12.38 -8.89
N GLU A 289 12.76 -12.62 -9.33
CA GLU A 289 11.88 -11.56 -9.82
C GLU A 289 11.45 -10.60 -8.70
N ARG A 290 11.03 -11.11 -7.54
CA ARG A 290 10.71 -10.28 -6.37
C ARG A 290 11.89 -9.43 -5.93
N GLU A 291 13.10 -9.99 -5.92
CA GLU A 291 14.31 -9.23 -5.58
C GLU A 291 14.64 -8.17 -6.66
N LYS A 292 14.43 -8.46 -7.95
CA LYS A 292 14.56 -7.47 -9.03
C LYS A 292 13.54 -6.34 -8.88
N GLN A 293 12.27 -6.66 -8.60
CA GLN A 293 11.22 -5.68 -8.37
C GLN A 293 11.52 -4.81 -7.15
N ARG A 294 11.98 -5.39 -6.04
CA ARG A 294 12.41 -4.63 -4.85
C ARG A 294 13.52 -3.63 -5.17
N ARG A 295 14.53 -4.04 -5.95
CA ARG A 295 15.63 -3.16 -6.38
C ARG A 295 15.14 -2.09 -7.34
N PHE A 296 14.26 -2.43 -8.28
CA PHE A 296 13.67 -1.49 -9.22
C PHE A 296 12.87 -0.42 -8.48
N MET A 297 11.94 -0.82 -7.62
CA MET A 297 11.16 0.10 -6.78
C MET A 297 12.06 0.95 -5.88
N GLY A 298 13.09 0.37 -5.27
CA GLY A 298 14.07 1.12 -4.48
C GLY A 298 14.82 2.19 -5.29
N LYS A 299 15.21 1.86 -6.53
CA LYS A 299 15.86 2.80 -7.46
C LYS A 299 14.90 3.88 -7.94
N GLU A 300 13.64 3.51 -8.18
CA GLU A 300 12.59 4.45 -8.59
C GLU A 300 12.26 5.44 -7.48
N MET A 301 12.08 4.96 -6.24
CA MET A 301 11.87 5.82 -5.06
C MET A 301 13.05 6.77 -4.79
N ALA A 302 14.28 6.33 -5.07
CA ALA A 302 15.44 7.22 -4.97
C ALA A 302 15.42 8.30 -6.05
N LYS A 303 15.08 7.95 -7.30
CA LYS A 303 14.95 8.91 -8.41
C LYS A 303 13.84 9.93 -8.19
N THR A 304 12.67 9.50 -7.73
CA THR A 304 11.54 10.41 -7.46
C THR A 304 11.89 11.40 -6.35
N LYS A 305 12.54 10.93 -5.27
CA LYS A 305 13.03 11.82 -4.21
C LYS A 305 14.05 12.83 -4.72
N GLU A 306 15.01 12.40 -5.53
CA GLU A 306 16.00 13.30 -6.15
C GLU A 306 15.34 14.35 -7.05
N GLN A 307 14.33 13.95 -7.83
CA GLN A 307 13.54 14.88 -8.66
C GLN A 307 12.80 15.92 -7.82
N MET A 308 12.13 15.50 -6.74
CA MET A 308 11.45 16.43 -5.81
C MET A 308 12.43 17.40 -5.15
N ASP A 309 13.60 16.91 -4.70
CA ASP A 309 14.64 17.77 -4.09
C ASP A 309 15.19 18.80 -5.11
N ILE A 310 15.39 18.39 -6.37
CA ILE A 310 15.82 19.30 -7.45
C ILE A 310 14.75 20.36 -7.72
N GLU A 311 13.48 19.97 -7.80
CA GLU A 311 12.37 20.88 -8.05
C GLU A 311 12.19 21.87 -6.89
N GLN A 312 12.26 21.41 -5.64
CA GLN A 312 12.22 22.27 -4.47
C GLN A 312 13.35 23.31 -4.50
N ARG A 313 14.59 22.89 -4.78
CA ARG A 313 15.72 23.83 -4.91
C ARG A 313 15.52 24.84 -6.03
N LYS A 314 14.94 24.43 -7.16
CA LYS A 314 14.60 25.34 -8.26
C LYS A 314 13.54 26.35 -7.82
N ARG A 315 12.48 25.91 -7.13
CA ARG A 315 11.42 26.78 -6.62
C ARG A 315 11.95 27.81 -5.63
N GLU A 316 12.77 27.38 -4.66
CA GLU A 316 13.42 28.28 -3.70
C GLU A 316 14.38 29.26 -4.38
N ALA A 317 15.14 28.82 -5.40
CA ALA A 317 16.02 29.70 -6.15
C ALA A 317 15.25 30.75 -6.96
N LEU A 318 14.14 30.37 -7.59
CA LEU A 318 13.24 31.28 -8.31
C LEU A 318 12.57 32.27 -7.34
N GLN A 319 12.12 31.81 -6.18
CA GLN A 319 11.55 32.67 -5.15
C GLN A 319 12.58 33.70 -4.64
N ARG A 320 13.80 33.28 -4.32
CA ARG A 320 14.89 34.21 -3.94
C ARG A 320 15.22 35.22 -5.04
N LYS A 321 15.13 34.82 -6.32
CA LYS A 321 15.31 35.76 -7.45
C LYS A 321 14.15 36.76 -7.50
N ARG A 322 12.90 36.30 -7.40
CA ARG A 322 11.71 37.16 -7.37
C ARG A 322 11.76 38.15 -6.21
N GLU A 323 12.13 37.71 -5.00
CA GLU A 323 12.28 38.56 -3.82
C GLU A 323 13.40 39.59 -4.00
N LYS A 324 14.57 39.18 -4.53
CA LYS A 324 15.67 40.12 -4.84
C LYS A 324 15.26 41.16 -5.88
N ASP A 325 14.52 40.77 -6.92
CA ASP A 325 14.07 41.68 -7.96
C ASP A 325 12.95 42.59 -7.47
N ALA A 326 12.03 42.10 -6.65
CA ALA A 326 11.02 42.91 -5.96
C ALA A 326 11.67 43.95 -5.03
N PHE A 327 12.67 43.53 -4.23
CA PHE A 327 13.43 44.43 -3.37
C PHE A 327 14.18 45.50 -4.18
N LYS A 328 14.79 45.14 -5.31
CA LYS A 328 15.43 46.10 -6.21
C LYS A 328 14.42 47.10 -6.80
N ARG A 329 13.22 46.63 -7.20
CA ARG A 329 12.16 47.49 -7.73
C ARG A 329 11.64 48.46 -6.67
N GLU A 330 11.38 48.00 -5.44
CA GLU A 330 10.96 48.86 -4.33
C GLU A 330 12.05 49.88 -3.99
N ARG A 331 13.31 49.45 -3.92
CA ARG A 331 14.44 50.37 -3.72
C ARG A 331 14.56 51.41 -4.84
N ALA A 332 14.31 51.02 -6.09
CA ALA A 332 14.30 51.95 -7.22
C ALA A 332 13.12 52.93 -7.14
N ARG A 333 11.94 52.48 -6.73
CA ARG A 333 10.75 53.32 -6.49
C ARG A 333 11.04 54.37 -5.44
N LEU A 334 11.53 53.97 -4.26
CA LEU A 334 11.89 54.89 -3.18
C LEU A 334 12.97 55.90 -3.61
N ARG A 335 13.96 55.45 -4.39
CA ARG A 335 14.99 56.34 -4.93
C ARG A 335 14.43 57.36 -5.92
N ALA A 336 13.48 56.96 -6.76
CA ALA A 336 12.81 57.85 -7.69
C ALA A 336 11.91 58.87 -6.97
N GLU A 337 11.23 58.45 -5.91
CA GLU A 337 10.40 59.33 -5.07
C GLU A 337 11.26 60.37 -4.33
N LEU A 338 12.36 59.95 -3.73
CA LEU A 338 13.35 60.87 -3.12
C LEU A 338 13.98 61.82 -4.15
N ALA A 339 14.20 61.36 -5.39
CA ALA A 339 14.72 62.22 -6.45
C ALA A 339 13.69 63.28 -6.89
N LYS A 340 12.40 62.94 -6.92
CA LYS A 340 11.30 63.88 -7.19
C LYS A 340 11.19 64.92 -6.06
N ASP A 341 11.14 64.49 -4.80
CA ASP A 341 11.12 65.41 -3.64
C ASP A 341 12.35 66.32 -3.61
N LYS A 342 13.54 65.79 -3.90
CA LYS A 342 14.78 66.58 -4.00
C LYS A 342 14.72 67.61 -5.14
N ALA A 343 14.18 67.24 -6.30
CA ALA A 343 14.01 68.14 -7.43
C ALA A 343 13.00 69.26 -7.14
N GLU A 344 11.90 68.95 -6.45
CA GLU A 344 10.89 69.94 -6.01
C GLU A 344 11.46 70.91 -4.96
N ARG A 345 12.31 70.45 -4.04
CA ARG A 345 13.04 71.33 -3.13
C ARG A 345 14.05 72.21 -3.86
N GLN A 346 14.73 71.68 -4.88
CA GLN A 346 15.68 72.46 -5.69
C GLN A 346 14.97 73.54 -6.51
N SER A 347 13.82 73.24 -7.12
CA SER A 347 13.04 74.24 -7.88
C SER A 347 12.43 75.32 -6.97
N ASN A 348 12.01 74.94 -5.75
CA ASN A 348 11.42 75.87 -4.77
C ASN A 348 12.45 76.49 -3.80
N LYS A 349 13.74 76.57 -4.17
CA LYS A 349 14.80 77.22 -3.38
C LYS A 349 14.85 76.74 -1.90
N GLY A 350 14.62 75.45 -1.67
CA GLY A 350 14.71 74.81 -0.36
C GLY A 350 13.43 74.81 0.49
N LYS A 351 12.31 75.35 0.00
CA LYS A 351 11.02 75.32 0.72
C LYS A 351 10.04 74.36 0.04
N LEU A 352 9.65 73.28 0.73
CA LEU A 352 8.69 72.31 0.23
C LEU A 352 7.26 72.89 0.31
N SER A 353 6.54 72.96 -0.81
CA SER A 353 5.23 73.60 -0.88
C SER A 353 4.10 72.61 -0.60
N THR A 354 4.05 71.99 0.58
CA THR A 354 2.80 71.39 1.12
C THR A 354 2.94 70.90 2.55
N LYS A 355 1.84 71.06 3.28
CA LYS A 355 1.58 70.60 4.64
C LYS A 355 1.28 69.09 4.61
N LEU A 356 2.31 68.26 4.42
CA LEU A 356 2.19 66.82 4.62
C LEU A 356 2.38 66.53 6.11
N GLY A 357 1.26 66.60 6.84
CA GLY A 357 1.19 66.13 8.21
C GLY A 357 1.46 64.62 8.27
N VAL A 358 2.09 64.24 9.37
CA VAL A 358 2.26 62.88 9.90
C VAL A 358 1.01 62.04 9.70
N ASP A 359 0.95 61.26 8.62
CA ASP A 359 0.27 59.96 8.50
C ASP A 359 0.32 59.51 7.03
N GLY A 360 1.18 58.54 6.72
CA GLY A 360 1.17 57.91 5.39
C GLY A 360 2.41 57.14 4.96
N TYR A 361 3.54 57.27 5.67
CA TYR A 361 4.69 56.36 5.53
C TYR A 361 5.62 56.51 6.74
N ASN A 362 5.31 55.79 7.83
CA ASN A 362 6.31 55.51 8.86
C ASN A 362 6.98 54.21 8.41
N PRO A 363 8.21 54.23 7.84
CA PRO A 363 8.91 52.97 7.68
C PRO A 363 9.10 52.43 9.09
N ASP A 364 8.71 51.17 9.34
CA ASP A 364 9.23 50.41 10.48
C ASP A 364 10.74 50.20 10.26
N GLY A 365 11.47 51.30 10.35
CA GLY A 365 12.90 51.35 10.45
C GLY A 365 13.21 51.00 11.89
N VAL A 366 13.74 49.81 12.10
CA VAL A 366 14.46 49.46 13.31
C VAL A 366 15.43 50.59 13.62
N GLN A 367 15.12 51.35 14.66
CA GLN A 367 15.94 52.41 15.20
C GLN A 367 17.20 51.73 15.77
N TYR A 368 18.28 51.72 15.00
CA TYR A 368 19.59 51.49 15.58
C TYR A 368 19.97 52.80 16.26
N ASP A 369 20.07 52.76 17.59
CA ASP A 369 20.79 53.78 18.33
C ASP A 369 22.25 53.74 17.83
N VAL A 370 22.60 54.73 17.01
CA VAL A 370 23.98 54.99 16.62
C VAL A 370 24.52 55.91 17.69
N ASP A 371 25.27 55.34 18.63
CA ASP A 371 26.10 56.11 19.55
C ASP A 371 27.06 56.98 18.74
N ASN A 372 26.89 58.28 18.92
CA ASN A 372 27.66 59.34 18.29
C ASN A 372 28.99 59.51 19.04
N GLU A 373 30.06 58.86 18.54
CA GLU A 373 31.44 59.22 18.89
C GLU A 373 32.15 59.76 17.65
N GLU A 374 32.67 60.99 17.79
CA GLU A 374 33.35 61.75 16.75
C GLU A 374 34.64 61.06 16.28
N SER A 375 34.74 61.00 14.96
CA SER A 375 35.90 60.88 14.07
C SER A 375 37.30 60.68 14.67
N GLY A 376 37.90 59.54 14.32
CA GLY A 376 39.34 59.33 14.19
C GLY A 376 39.61 58.28 13.10
N GLU A 377 40.06 58.74 11.94
CA GLU A 377 40.30 57.96 10.73
C GLU A 377 41.68 57.27 10.78
N SER A 378 41.72 55.94 10.69
CA SER A 378 42.76 55.18 9.96
C SER A 378 42.36 53.71 9.90
N GLY A 379 42.54 53.13 8.71
CA GLY A 379 42.05 51.81 8.37
C GLY A 379 42.83 50.68 9.02
N GLU A 380 42.12 49.88 9.81
CA GLU A 380 42.53 48.51 10.15
C GLU A 380 41.32 47.58 10.08
N GLN A 381 41.53 46.42 9.45
CA GLN A 381 40.51 45.42 9.17
C GLN A 381 39.86 44.95 10.48
N LYS A 382 38.58 45.26 10.68
CA LYS A 382 37.77 44.74 11.80
C LYS A 382 37.67 43.22 11.70
N GLN A 383 38.52 42.52 12.43
CA GLN A 383 38.29 41.12 12.80
C GLN A 383 36.98 41.03 13.58
N ALA A 384 36.12 40.09 13.17
CA ALA A 384 34.83 39.85 13.79
C ALA A 384 35.02 39.44 15.27
N LYS A 385 34.64 40.33 16.20
CA LYS A 385 34.53 39.97 17.62
C LYS A 385 33.39 38.95 17.76
N LYS A 386 33.71 37.70 18.13
CA LYS A 386 32.73 36.66 18.46
C LYS A 386 31.79 37.18 19.56
N PRO A 387 30.47 36.94 19.48
CA PRO A 387 29.54 37.39 20.51
C PRO A 387 29.88 36.71 21.84
N LYS A 388 30.13 37.51 22.89
CA LYS A 388 30.23 37.01 24.26
C LYS A 388 28.87 36.43 24.63
N VAL A 389 28.86 35.17 25.04
CA VAL A 389 27.64 34.49 25.48
C VAL A 389 27.52 34.70 26.98
N ASP A 390 26.53 35.47 27.40
CA ASP A 390 26.37 35.89 28.80
C ASP A 390 25.64 34.81 29.60
N ALA A 391 26.20 34.39 30.74
CA ALA A 391 25.57 33.46 31.69
C ALA A 391 24.18 33.94 32.17
N ALA A 392 23.91 35.25 32.12
CA ALA A 392 22.63 35.84 32.47
C ALA A 392 21.46 35.37 31.59
N LYS A 393 21.71 34.87 30.36
CA LYS A 393 20.67 34.48 29.40
C LYS A 393 20.28 33.00 29.48
N ILE A 394 20.79 32.26 30.45
CA ILE A 394 20.49 30.82 30.63
C ILE A 394 18.98 30.59 30.76
N ASP A 395 18.27 31.41 31.54
CA ASP A 395 16.84 31.25 31.77
C ASP A 395 16.01 31.53 30.49
N ASP A 396 16.45 32.50 29.68
CA ASP A 396 15.87 32.79 28.36
C ASP A 396 16.09 31.64 27.37
N TYR A 397 17.24 30.96 27.43
CA TYR A 397 17.49 29.81 26.58
C TYR A 397 16.67 28.60 27.02
N LEU A 398 16.49 28.39 28.33
CA LEU A 398 15.61 27.35 28.87
C LEU A 398 14.15 27.60 28.50
N SER A 399 13.67 28.85 28.60
CA SER A 399 12.31 29.20 28.22
C SER A 399 12.07 28.91 26.73
N LYS A 400 13.02 29.27 25.85
CA LYS A 400 12.98 28.95 24.42
C LYS A 400 12.95 27.44 24.13
N VAL A 401 13.76 26.65 24.82
CA VAL A 401 13.75 25.18 24.66
C VAL A 401 12.45 24.57 25.18
N SER A 402 11.93 25.06 26.31
CA SER A 402 10.67 24.59 26.89
C SER A 402 9.42 24.97 26.08
N ALA A 403 9.51 25.99 25.22
CA ALA A 403 8.42 26.38 24.33
C ALA A 403 8.08 25.31 23.28
N TYR A 404 9.03 24.41 22.96
CA TYR A 404 8.83 23.33 22.00
C TYR A 404 8.02 22.16 22.59
N ARG A 405 6.73 22.39 22.82
CA ARG A 405 5.80 21.39 23.38
C ARG A 405 5.25 20.37 22.39
N ALA A 406 5.22 20.69 21.10
CA ALA A 406 4.76 19.76 20.07
C ALA A 406 5.62 18.49 20.06
N GLY A 407 5.00 17.31 20.24
CA GLY A 407 5.68 16.01 20.21
C GLY A 407 6.54 15.67 21.43
N GLY A 408 6.53 16.50 22.48
CA GLY A 408 7.33 16.28 23.69
C GLY A 408 8.84 16.44 23.48
N ASP A 409 9.25 17.05 22.36
CA ASP A 409 10.67 17.07 21.98
C ASP A 409 11.50 18.08 22.79
N GLY A 410 10.89 19.18 23.28
CA GLY A 410 11.53 20.10 24.22
C GLY A 410 11.96 19.39 25.50
N GLY A 411 11.10 18.55 26.08
CA GLY A 411 11.43 17.75 27.25
C GLY A 411 12.54 16.71 26.99
N LYS A 412 12.57 16.08 25.81
CA LYS A 412 13.65 15.17 25.41
C LYS A 412 14.98 15.92 25.26
N CYS A 413 14.96 17.14 24.72
CA CYS A 413 16.13 18.02 24.60
C CYS A 413 16.66 18.41 25.99
N LEU A 414 15.80 18.85 26.90
CA LEU A 414 16.16 19.20 28.27
C LEU A 414 16.80 18.01 29.03
N LYS A 415 16.28 16.78 28.86
CA LYS A 415 16.88 15.57 29.44
C LYS A 415 18.30 15.30 28.93
N ILE A 416 18.57 15.58 27.65
CA ILE A 416 19.90 15.43 27.06
C ILE A 416 20.85 16.55 27.52
N LEU A 417 20.35 17.79 27.61
CA LEU A 417 21.12 18.91 28.17
C LEU A 417 21.48 18.64 29.65
N LYS A 418 20.56 18.08 30.43
CA LYS A 418 20.83 17.60 31.80
C LYS A 418 21.95 16.56 31.81
N ALA A 419 21.96 15.61 30.87
CA ALA A 419 23.02 14.60 30.82
C ALA A 419 24.40 15.21 30.50
N TYR A 420 24.47 16.15 29.55
CA TYR A 420 25.74 16.79 29.21
C TYR A 420 26.28 17.68 30.34
N VAL A 421 25.44 18.55 30.92
CA VAL A 421 25.84 19.45 31.99
C VAL A 421 26.02 18.68 33.31
N GLY A 422 25.12 17.73 33.61
CA GLY A 422 25.14 16.93 34.82
C GLY A 422 26.35 16.01 34.92
N ASN A 423 26.75 15.34 33.83
CA ASN A 423 27.93 14.48 33.86
C ASN A 423 29.22 15.26 34.16
N VAL A 424 29.32 16.50 33.68
CA VAL A 424 30.46 17.40 33.96
C VAL A 424 30.40 17.94 35.39
N ALA A 425 29.22 18.32 35.87
CA ALA A 425 29.04 18.81 37.23
C ALA A 425 29.29 17.72 38.30
N ASP A 426 28.86 16.49 38.03
CA ASP A 426 28.97 15.37 38.96
C ASP A 426 30.36 14.71 38.92
N ASN A 427 31.04 14.72 37.76
CA ASN A 427 32.36 14.11 37.57
C ASN A 427 33.34 15.09 36.87
N PRO A 428 33.89 16.07 37.60
CA PRO A 428 34.72 17.14 37.01
C PRO A 428 36.09 16.66 36.50
N ASP A 429 36.61 15.56 37.04
CA ASP A 429 37.93 15.01 36.72
C ASP A 429 37.93 14.21 35.40
N GLU A 430 36.76 13.80 34.92
CA GLU A 430 36.65 12.96 33.72
C GLU A 430 36.65 13.81 32.43
N SER A 431 37.80 13.85 31.76
CA SER A 431 38.00 14.60 30.51
C SER A 431 37.05 14.21 29.37
N LYS A 432 36.51 12.98 29.38
CA LYS A 432 35.56 12.50 28.37
C LYS A 432 34.25 13.31 28.34
N PHE A 433 33.81 13.84 29.48
CA PHE A 433 32.57 14.61 29.57
C PHE A 433 32.76 16.09 29.21
N LYS A 434 34.00 16.58 29.22
CA LYS A 434 34.35 17.94 28.77
C LYS A 434 34.20 18.11 27.25
N THR A 435 34.08 17.02 26.49
CA THR A 435 33.95 17.04 25.03
C THR A 435 32.61 16.46 24.57
N ILE A 436 31.88 17.20 23.74
CA ILE A 436 30.61 16.78 23.14
C ILE A 436 30.78 16.72 21.63
N ASN A 437 30.50 15.54 21.04
CA ASN A 437 30.51 15.36 19.60
C ASN A 437 29.16 15.78 18.97
N MET A 438 29.17 16.81 18.14
CA MET A 438 27.98 17.33 17.46
C MET A 438 27.44 16.39 16.38
N ASP A 439 28.25 15.43 15.92
CA ASP A 439 27.84 14.46 14.91
C ASP A 439 27.04 13.28 15.45
N ASN A 440 26.99 13.12 16.78
CA ASN A 440 26.20 12.09 17.43
C ASN A 440 24.72 12.22 17.04
N LYS A 441 24.07 11.09 16.72
CA LYS A 441 22.64 11.01 16.40
C LYS A 441 21.77 11.73 17.43
N ALA A 442 22.08 11.58 18.73
CA ALA A 442 21.34 12.25 19.80
C ALA A 442 21.46 13.78 19.71
N PHE A 443 22.66 14.31 19.46
CA PHE A 443 22.89 15.75 19.32
C PHE A 443 22.24 16.30 18.03
N LYS A 444 22.44 15.64 16.89
CA LYS A 444 21.89 16.07 15.58
C LYS A 444 20.37 16.13 15.56
N THR A 445 19.70 15.16 16.18
CA THR A 445 18.23 15.05 16.13
C THR A 445 17.55 15.82 17.26
N LYS A 446 18.16 15.85 18.46
CA LYS A 446 17.46 16.33 19.67
C LYS A 446 18.04 17.60 20.30
N VAL A 447 19.20 18.10 19.86
CA VAL A 447 19.82 19.32 20.42
C VAL A 447 20.04 20.38 19.35
N LYS A 448 20.59 19.98 18.19
CA LYS A 448 20.88 20.87 17.06
C LYS A 448 19.65 21.61 16.48
N PRO A 449 18.45 21.00 16.35
CA PRO A 449 17.28 21.67 15.76
C PRO A 449 16.64 22.71 16.68
N PHE A 450 16.87 22.65 18.00
CA PHE A 450 16.20 23.51 18.97
C PHE A 450 16.94 24.83 19.15
N ILE A 451 16.22 25.92 18.87
CA ILE A 451 16.73 27.28 19.02
C ILE A 451 16.90 27.56 20.53
N GLY A 452 18.14 27.76 20.97
CA GLY A 452 18.49 27.99 22.38
C GLY A 452 19.37 26.89 22.98
N ALA A 453 19.23 25.63 22.56
CA ALA A 453 19.97 24.52 23.17
C ALA A 453 21.49 24.62 22.95
N LYS A 454 21.93 24.95 21.73
CA LYS A 454 23.36 25.23 21.45
C LYS A 454 23.85 26.46 22.21
N GLN A 455 23.04 27.51 22.30
CA GLN A 455 23.41 28.76 22.97
C GLN A 455 23.56 28.58 24.48
N LEU A 456 22.72 27.71 25.08
CA LEU A 456 22.86 27.31 26.48
C LEU A 456 24.19 26.61 26.75
N LEU A 457 24.60 25.67 25.88
CA LEU A 457 25.92 25.02 26.02
C LEU A 457 27.06 26.04 25.88
N LEU A 458 26.96 26.99 24.96
CA LEU A 458 27.96 28.07 24.83
C LEU A 458 27.99 28.99 26.07
N ALA A 459 26.83 29.28 26.67
CA ALA A 459 26.70 30.12 27.87
C ALA A 459 27.31 29.46 29.11
N VAL A 460 27.23 28.13 29.18
CA VAL A 460 27.82 27.30 30.24
C VAL A 460 29.35 27.21 30.12
N GLY A 461 29.92 27.54 28.95
CA GLY A 461 31.37 27.56 28.73
C GLY A 461 31.88 26.52 27.74
N PHE A 462 30.99 25.77 27.06
CA PHE A 462 31.42 24.96 25.92
C PHE A 462 31.79 25.87 24.75
N GLN A 463 32.90 25.60 24.09
CA GLN A 463 33.37 26.35 22.93
C GLN A 463 33.69 25.40 21.79
N GLN A 464 33.59 25.91 20.57
CA GLN A 464 33.98 25.18 19.38
C GLN A 464 35.46 25.49 19.09
N PRO A 465 36.38 24.50 19.16
CA PRO A 465 37.79 24.74 18.90
C PRO A 465 38.02 25.08 17.43
N GLU A 466 38.96 26.00 17.18
CA GLU A 466 39.38 26.38 15.83
C GLU A 466 40.21 25.26 15.21
N GLY A 467 39.55 24.33 14.53
CA GLY A 467 40.19 23.18 13.86
C GLY A 467 39.30 21.94 13.77
N GLN A 468 38.33 21.79 14.68
CA GLN A 468 37.35 20.71 14.65
C GLN A 468 35.92 21.28 14.73
N PRO A 469 35.27 21.55 13.58
CA PRO A 469 33.94 22.14 13.58
C PRO A 469 32.84 21.18 14.08
N GLY A 470 33.15 19.91 14.34
CA GLY A 470 32.21 18.89 14.80
C GLY A 470 32.19 18.65 16.30
N SER A 471 33.04 19.30 17.11
CA SER A 471 33.13 19.07 18.56
C SER A 471 32.93 20.37 19.36
N LEU A 472 32.31 20.24 20.53
CA LEU A 472 32.18 21.27 21.56
C LEU A 472 33.05 20.84 22.74
N VAL A 473 33.97 21.68 23.18
CA VAL A 473 34.90 21.41 24.28
C VAL A 473 34.70 22.45 25.37
N LEU A 474 34.61 22.04 26.62
CA LEU A 474 34.53 22.95 27.76
C LEU A 474 35.82 23.76 27.87
N ALA A 475 35.71 25.09 27.87
CA ALA A 475 36.86 25.98 28.03
C ALA A 475 37.38 25.93 29.49
N GLU A 476 38.70 25.90 29.65
CA GLU A 476 39.36 26.01 30.96
C GLU A 476 39.78 27.47 31.18
N PRO A 477 39.50 28.11 32.35
CA PRO A 477 38.88 27.56 33.56
C PRO A 477 37.36 27.45 33.46
N ALA A 478 36.82 26.29 33.86
CA ALA A 478 35.38 26.05 33.91
C ALA A 478 34.78 26.57 35.23
N ASP A 479 33.63 27.24 35.15
CA ASP A 479 32.85 27.66 36.30
C ASP A 479 31.92 26.52 36.76
N TYR A 480 32.41 25.74 37.72
CA TYR A 480 31.69 24.58 38.26
C TYR A 480 30.45 24.96 39.07
N GLU A 481 30.43 26.14 39.69
CA GLU A 481 29.25 26.64 40.41
C GLU A 481 28.12 26.97 39.43
N LEU A 482 28.47 27.59 38.30
CA LEU A 482 27.52 27.85 37.22
C LEU A 482 26.99 26.56 36.58
N LEU A 483 27.83 25.53 36.41
CA LEU A 483 27.44 24.20 35.94
C LEU A 483 26.44 23.51 36.89
N ALA A 484 26.69 23.59 38.20
CA ALA A 484 25.77 23.05 39.20
C ALA A 484 24.44 23.83 39.24
N ALA A 485 24.49 25.17 39.17
CA ALA A 485 23.30 26.01 39.12
C ALA A 485 22.47 25.78 37.85
N THR A 486 23.12 25.63 36.69
CA THR A 486 22.45 25.32 35.43
C THR A 486 21.83 23.94 35.42
N LYS A 487 22.48 22.93 36.01
CA LYS A 487 21.87 21.60 36.24
C LYS A 487 20.56 21.71 37.02
N ALA A 488 20.56 22.44 38.14
CA ALA A 488 19.36 22.64 38.95
C ALA A 488 18.24 23.37 38.17
N LYS A 489 18.60 24.40 37.39
CA LYS A 489 17.65 25.11 36.51
C LYS A 489 17.07 24.23 35.42
N ILE A 490 17.87 23.35 34.80
CA ILE A 490 17.39 22.39 33.81
C ILE A 490 16.44 21.38 34.46
N GLU A 491 16.75 20.90 35.67
CA GLU A 491 15.87 19.99 36.43
C GLU A 491 14.53 20.65 36.75
N ALA A 492 14.54 21.90 37.22
CA ALA A 492 13.32 22.68 37.43
C ALA A 492 12.53 22.87 36.12
N ALA A 493 13.20 23.14 35.00
CA ALA A 493 12.56 23.27 33.70
C ALA A 493 11.96 21.94 33.20
N ILE A 494 12.58 20.79 33.49
CA ILE A 494 12.02 19.47 33.18
C ILE A 494 10.74 19.25 33.99
N VAL A 495 10.76 19.53 35.30
CA VAL A 495 9.59 19.38 36.17
C VAL A 495 8.46 20.31 35.73
N ALA A 496 8.77 21.55 35.35
CA ALA A 496 7.78 22.52 34.84
C ALA A 496 7.22 22.14 33.44
N TYR A 497 7.92 21.28 32.70
CA TYR A 497 7.50 20.86 31.36
C TYR A 497 6.47 19.72 31.40
N GLY A 498 6.46 18.90 32.47
CA GLY A 498 5.61 17.72 32.61
C GLY A 498 6.37 16.43 32.28
#